data_AF-A0A975SNB7-F1
#
_entry.id   AF-A0A975SNB7-F1
#
_cell.length_a   1.000
_cell.length_b   1.000
_cell.length_c   1.000
_cell.angle_alpha   90.00
_cell.angle_beta   90.00
_cell.angle_gamma   90.00
#
_symmetry.space_group_name_H-M   'P 1'
#
loop_
_entity.id
_entity.type
_entity.pdbx_description
1 polymer ?
#
loop_
_entity_poly.entity_id
_entity_poly.type
_entity_poly.pdbx_seq_one_letter_code
_entity_poly.pdbx_strand_id
1 'polypeptide(L)'
;MIGRPVPWLLGLALVLSGPVRGAEPTATVCYDYGCRMETAVPFPPAVLAAAAAPLVGVKDAAAERAALGEVIGRLYRYAGTRTPIWQDKGGNTEDDGVEGRMDCIDHSTTTTHFLEMLVASGRLRFHTIQPRVMRSRFLVMDHWTAVLRDKASGELYAVDSWFGDNGDPAEVLPLADWRAGRDPEVIHRSLPGEPGQPLLQYPREMVEGDPVPPGPVPAKVPAPIKVGAPAKAGAPTRGGLLPEALQAALARLAAKQTQVKEKP
;
A
#
# COMPACT_ATOMS: atom_id res chain seq x y z
N MET A 1 36.99 55.53 -50.80
CA MET A 1 36.03 54.53 -50.29
C MET A 1 36.52 54.09 -48.91
N ILE A 2 35.93 54.62 -47.84
CA ILE A 2 36.33 54.39 -46.44
C ILE A 2 35.19 53.58 -45.80
N GLY A 3 35.42 52.28 -45.57
CA GLY A 3 34.45 51.40 -44.92
C GLY A 3 34.57 51.48 -43.40
N ARG A 4 33.47 51.78 -42.71
CA ARG A 4 33.39 51.80 -41.23
C ARG A 4 33.16 50.37 -40.71
N PRO A 5 33.82 49.92 -39.64
CA PRO A 5 33.50 48.64 -39.03
C PRO A 5 32.23 48.76 -38.16
N VAL A 6 31.27 47.86 -38.39
CA VAL A 6 30.06 47.68 -37.58
C VAL A 6 30.43 46.89 -36.33
N PRO A 7 30.17 47.38 -35.10
CA PRO A 7 30.46 46.62 -33.90
C PRO A 7 29.45 45.49 -33.76
N TRP A 8 29.97 44.27 -33.61
CA TRP A 8 29.21 43.08 -33.28
C TRP A 8 28.73 43.19 -31.84
N LEU A 9 27.46 43.55 -31.65
CA LEU A 9 26.78 43.41 -30.37
C LEU A 9 26.47 41.91 -30.16
N LEU A 10 27.33 41.23 -29.41
CA LEU A 10 27.02 39.92 -28.82
C LEU A 10 25.89 40.11 -27.80
N GLY A 11 24.65 39.87 -28.23
CA GLY A 11 23.50 39.78 -27.34
C GLY A 11 23.61 38.53 -26.46
N LEU A 12 23.86 38.72 -25.18
CA LEU A 12 23.80 37.66 -24.17
C LEU A 12 22.33 37.25 -23.98
N ALA A 13 21.90 36.20 -24.66
CA ALA A 13 20.58 35.61 -24.45
C ALA A 13 20.55 34.91 -23.08
N LEU A 14 20.00 35.58 -22.07
CA LEU A 14 19.76 35.01 -20.75
C LEU A 14 18.59 34.03 -20.86
N VAL A 15 18.90 32.74 -21.03
CA VAL A 15 17.89 31.66 -21.01
C VAL A 15 17.41 31.53 -19.56
N LEU A 16 16.24 32.12 -19.27
CA LEU A 16 15.48 31.90 -18.05
C LEU A 16 15.06 30.43 -17.98
N SER A 17 15.93 29.61 -17.41
CA SER A 17 15.62 28.22 -17.07
C SER A 17 14.67 28.25 -15.87
N GLY A 18 13.37 28.20 -16.13
CA GLY A 18 12.39 27.99 -15.07
C GLY A 18 12.65 26.65 -14.38
N PRO A 19 12.34 26.52 -13.08
CA PRO A 19 12.55 25.25 -12.37
C PRO A 19 11.67 24.17 -13.03
N VAL A 20 12.31 23.14 -13.56
CA VAL A 20 11.62 21.91 -13.98
C VAL A 20 11.08 21.27 -12.71
N ARG A 21 9.76 21.35 -12.51
CA ARG A 21 9.08 20.65 -11.41
C ARG A 21 9.09 19.17 -11.77
N GLY A 22 9.97 18.41 -11.12
CA GLY A 22 10.01 16.96 -11.27
C GLY A 22 8.65 16.35 -10.91
N ALA A 23 8.29 15.24 -11.56
CA ALA A 23 7.08 14.51 -11.22
C ALA A 23 7.09 14.12 -9.73
N GLU A 24 5.98 14.35 -9.04
CA GLU A 24 5.86 14.02 -7.63
C GLU A 24 5.92 12.50 -7.44
N PRO A 25 6.62 11.99 -6.41
CA PRO A 25 6.55 10.59 -6.04
C PRO A 25 5.08 10.16 -5.85
N THR A 26 4.72 9.00 -6.37
CA THR A 26 3.37 8.44 -6.24
C THR A 26 3.49 7.01 -5.71
N ALA A 27 2.50 6.60 -4.93
CA ALA A 27 2.34 5.20 -4.54
C ALA A 27 0.87 4.79 -4.72
N THR A 28 0.66 3.59 -5.27
CA THR A 28 -0.68 3.02 -5.39
C THR A 28 -1.11 2.42 -4.06
N VAL A 29 -2.29 2.81 -3.60
CA VAL A 29 -2.94 2.27 -2.40
C VAL A 29 -4.02 1.30 -2.84
N CYS A 30 -3.89 0.04 -2.41
CA CYS A 30 -4.90 -1.01 -2.54
C CYS A 30 -5.81 -1.01 -1.31
N TYR A 31 -7.12 -1.21 -1.50
CA TYR A 31 -8.08 -1.42 -0.41
C TYR A 31 -9.33 -2.17 -0.90
N ASP A 32 -10.29 -2.33 0.01
CA ASP A 32 -11.55 -3.08 -0.16
C ASP A 32 -11.37 -4.58 -0.38
N TYR A 33 -10.39 -5.21 0.27
CA TYR A 33 -10.09 -6.64 0.30
C TYR A 33 -9.69 -7.21 -1.07
N GLY A 34 -8.50 -7.81 -1.12
CA GLY A 34 -7.96 -8.42 -2.32
C GLY A 34 -7.53 -7.42 -3.40
N CYS A 35 -7.22 -6.18 -3.01
CA CYS A 35 -6.92 -5.04 -3.87
C CYS A 35 -7.99 -4.81 -4.93
N ARG A 36 -9.27 -4.80 -4.50
CA ARG A 36 -10.39 -4.54 -5.42
C ARG A 36 -10.44 -3.09 -5.87
N MET A 37 -9.98 -2.18 -5.02
CA MET A 37 -9.86 -0.77 -5.32
C MET A 37 -8.39 -0.37 -5.28
N GLU A 38 -7.99 0.45 -6.26
CA GLU A 38 -6.65 1.02 -6.36
C GLU A 38 -6.77 2.54 -6.48
N THR A 39 -5.94 3.27 -5.76
CA THR A 39 -5.86 4.73 -5.87
C THR A 39 -4.40 5.18 -5.85
N ALA A 40 -3.96 5.86 -6.91
CA ALA A 40 -2.63 6.47 -6.94
C ALA A 40 -2.63 7.73 -6.06
N VAL A 41 -1.86 7.69 -4.97
CA VAL A 41 -1.71 8.82 -4.04
C VAL A 41 -0.39 9.53 -4.35
N PRO A 42 -0.41 10.82 -4.73
CA PRO A 42 0.80 11.61 -4.84
C PRO A 42 1.33 11.97 -3.45
N PHE A 43 2.64 11.87 -3.26
CA PHE A 43 3.36 12.27 -2.06
C PHE A 43 4.29 13.43 -2.42
N PRO A 44 3.82 14.69 -2.28
CA PRO A 44 4.65 15.86 -2.52
C PRO A 44 5.96 15.78 -1.73
N PRO A 45 7.07 16.34 -2.24
CA PRO A 45 8.39 16.20 -1.60
C PRO A 45 8.41 16.60 -0.12
N ALA A 46 7.64 17.61 0.28
CA ALA A 46 7.50 18.04 1.68
C ALA A 46 6.81 16.98 2.56
N VAL A 47 5.73 16.37 2.07
CA VAL A 47 5.01 15.30 2.75
C VAL A 47 5.89 14.07 2.88
N LEU A 48 6.53 13.65 1.79
CA LEU A 48 7.43 12.50 1.80
C LEU A 48 8.62 12.71 2.75
N ALA A 49 9.19 13.92 2.78
CA ALA A 49 10.25 14.27 3.72
C ALA A 49 9.78 14.23 5.17
N ALA A 50 8.58 14.74 5.47
CA ALA A 50 8.00 14.71 6.81
C ALA A 50 7.67 13.28 7.26
N ALA A 51 7.13 12.44 6.37
CA ALA A 51 6.87 11.04 6.66
C ALA A 51 8.17 10.25 6.90
N ALA A 52 9.21 10.51 6.10
CA ALA A 52 10.51 9.85 6.19
C ALA A 52 11.47 10.48 7.23
N ALA A 53 11.03 11.48 8.00
CA ALA A 53 11.86 12.14 9.01
C ALA A 53 12.51 11.18 10.03
N PRO A 54 11.86 10.09 10.49
CA PRO A 54 12.49 9.11 11.38
C PRO A 54 13.75 8.43 10.80
N LEU A 55 13.91 8.39 9.47
CA LEU A 55 15.09 7.80 8.82
C LEU A 55 16.30 8.75 8.80
N VAL A 56 16.10 10.03 9.16
CA VAL A 56 17.17 11.02 9.16
C VAL A 56 18.15 10.71 10.29
N GLY A 57 19.44 10.59 9.95
CA GLY A 57 20.51 10.35 10.93
C GLY A 57 20.68 8.90 11.38
N VAL A 58 19.87 7.97 10.86
CA VAL A 58 20.05 6.53 11.06
C VAL A 58 21.45 6.09 10.60
N LYS A 59 22.14 5.29 11.44
CA LYS A 59 23.55 4.91 11.27
C LYS A 59 23.78 3.45 10.90
N ASP A 60 22.77 2.59 11.09
CA ASP A 60 22.86 1.16 10.83
C ASP A 60 21.51 0.57 10.42
N ALA A 61 21.54 -0.70 9.98
CA ALA A 61 20.36 -1.41 9.51
C ALA A 61 19.32 -1.63 10.61
N ALA A 62 19.74 -1.89 11.85
CA ALA A 62 18.80 -2.11 12.95
C ALA A 62 17.99 -0.85 13.26
N ALA A 63 18.66 0.31 13.32
CA ALA A 63 18.02 1.60 13.49
C ALA A 63 17.12 1.96 12.28
N GLU A 64 17.51 1.60 11.05
CA GLU A 64 16.65 1.81 9.87
C GLU A 64 15.34 1.04 9.99
N ARG A 65 15.40 -0.24 10.40
CA ARG A 65 14.19 -1.07 10.61
C ARG A 65 13.31 -0.54 11.73
N ALA A 66 13.90 -0.13 12.85
CA ALA A 66 13.16 0.43 13.97
C ALA A 66 12.42 1.73 13.59
N ALA A 67 13.06 2.60 12.81
CA ALA A 67 12.44 3.82 12.31
C ALA A 67 11.38 3.55 11.21
N LEU A 68 11.60 2.51 10.39
CA LEU A 68 10.75 2.22 9.24
C LEU A 68 9.30 1.91 9.60
N GLY A 69 9.06 1.19 10.69
CA GLY A 69 7.69 0.89 11.14
C GLY A 69 6.86 2.18 11.30
N GLU A 70 7.44 3.18 11.95
CA GLU A 70 6.83 4.50 12.11
C GLU A 70 6.65 5.24 10.77
N VAL A 71 7.62 5.16 9.87
CA VAL A 71 7.52 5.76 8.53
C VAL A 71 6.35 5.18 7.75
N ILE A 72 6.18 3.85 7.77
CA ILE A 72 5.05 3.20 7.09
C ILE A 72 3.73 3.70 7.68
N GLY A 73 3.60 3.76 9.01
CA GLY A 73 2.41 4.34 9.67
C GLY A 73 2.15 5.79 9.23
N ARG A 74 3.18 6.64 9.14
CA ARG A 74 3.05 8.02 8.64
C ARG A 74 2.54 8.06 7.18
N LEU A 75 3.06 7.21 6.30
CA LEU A 75 2.60 7.14 4.91
C LEU A 75 1.14 6.71 4.81
N TYR A 76 0.73 5.72 5.61
CA TYR A 76 -0.68 5.30 5.73
C TYR A 76 -1.59 6.42 6.25
N ARG A 77 -1.16 7.18 7.27
CA ARG A 77 -1.93 8.35 7.76
C ARG A 77 -2.17 9.36 6.65
N TYR A 78 -1.13 9.68 5.88
CA TYR A 78 -1.28 10.60 4.77
C TYR A 78 -2.21 10.05 3.68
N ALA A 79 -2.04 8.77 3.30
CA ALA A 79 -2.91 8.10 2.35
C ALA A 79 -4.38 8.07 2.82
N GLY A 80 -4.64 7.91 4.11
CA GLY A 80 -5.97 8.02 4.72
C GLY A 80 -6.62 9.40 4.61
N THR A 81 -5.84 10.47 4.43
CA THR A 81 -6.42 11.80 4.11
C THR A 81 -6.90 11.92 2.67
N ARG A 82 -6.52 10.98 1.81
CA ARG A 82 -6.77 10.99 0.35
C ARG A 82 -7.62 9.83 -0.14
N THR A 83 -7.83 8.83 0.71
CA THR A 83 -8.55 7.59 0.39
C THR A 83 -9.41 7.15 1.57
N PRO A 84 -10.43 6.31 1.38
CA PRO A 84 -11.28 5.84 2.47
C PRO A 84 -10.59 4.96 3.52
N ILE A 85 -9.31 4.60 3.35
CA ILE A 85 -8.57 3.70 4.25
C ILE A 85 -8.40 4.24 5.67
N TRP A 86 -8.73 5.51 5.94
CA TRP A 86 -8.77 6.01 7.32
C TRP A 86 -9.76 5.26 8.21
N GLN A 87 -10.70 4.51 7.62
CA GLN A 87 -11.67 3.67 8.34
C GLN A 87 -11.16 2.26 8.63
N ASP A 88 -10.00 1.87 8.08
CA ASP A 88 -9.44 0.54 8.22
C ASP A 88 -9.09 0.21 9.68
N LYS A 89 -9.31 -1.06 10.04
CA LYS A 89 -9.13 -1.60 11.39
C LYS A 89 -8.21 -2.79 11.36
N GLY A 90 -7.26 -2.79 12.29
CA GLY A 90 -6.24 -3.82 12.37
C GLY A 90 -6.84 -5.21 12.49
N GLY A 91 -6.20 -6.19 11.84
CA GLY A 91 -6.57 -7.59 11.97
C GLY A 91 -7.89 -7.99 11.29
N ASN A 92 -8.44 -7.13 10.42
CA ASN A 92 -9.79 -7.27 9.86
C ASN A 92 -10.86 -7.35 10.96
N THR A 93 -10.65 -6.65 12.07
CA THR A 93 -11.61 -6.66 13.18
C THR A 93 -12.62 -5.53 13.00
N GLU A 94 -13.91 -5.88 12.95
CA GLU A 94 -15.02 -4.91 12.99
C GLU A 94 -15.08 -3.93 11.79
N ASP A 95 -14.51 -4.30 10.65
CA ASP A 95 -14.48 -3.50 9.40
C ASP A 95 -15.42 -4.03 8.30
N ASP A 96 -16.25 -5.03 8.59
CA ASP A 96 -17.19 -5.63 7.63
C ASP A 96 -18.12 -4.58 7.00
N GLY A 97 -18.09 -4.49 5.67
CA GLY A 97 -18.95 -3.57 4.91
C GLY A 97 -18.50 -2.11 4.91
N VAL A 98 -17.39 -1.79 5.58
CA VAL A 98 -16.78 -0.46 5.58
C VAL A 98 -15.99 -0.23 4.29
N GLU A 99 -16.14 0.93 3.67
CA GLU A 99 -15.35 1.36 2.51
C GLU A 99 -13.94 1.76 2.96
N GLY A 100 -12.91 1.26 2.29
CA GLY A 100 -11.52 1.51 2.64
C GLY A 100 -10.92 0.47 3.57
N ARG A 101 -11.69 -0.52 4.03
CA ARG A 101 -11.17 -1.64 4.81
C ARG A 101 -10.07 -2.38 4.08
N MET A 102 -9.08 -2.90 4.80
CA MET A 102 -7.90 -3.51 4.20
C MET A 102 -7.67 -4.91 4.76
N ASP A 103 -7.46 -5.88 3.87
CA ASP A 103 -6.98 -7.21 4.26
C ASP A 103 -5.46 -7.32 4.15
N CYS A 104 -4.91 -8.49 4.51
CA CYS A 104 -3.46 -8.71 4.41
C CYS A 104 -2.90 -8.51 2.98
N ILE A 105 -3.71 -8.70 1.93
CA ILE A 105 -3.29 -8.49 0.54
C ILE A 105 -3.19 -6.98 0.26
N ASP A 106 -4.18 -6.21 0.70
CA ASP A 106 -4.20 -4.75 0.60
C ASP A 106 -3.03 -4.12 1.34
N HIS A 107 -2.80 -4.53 2.59
CA HIS A 107 -1.70 -4.04 3.42
C HIS A 107 -0.33 -4.37 2.81
N SER A 108 -0.10 -5.64 2.47
CA SER A 108 1.20 -6.05 1.91
C SER A 108 1.49 -5.40 0.55
N THR A 109 0.47 -5.20 -0.28
CA THR A 109 0.62 -4.55 -1.59
C THR A 109 0.88 -3.05 -1.45
N THR A 110 0.05 -2.34 -0.67
CA THR A 110 0.24 -0.91 -0.40
C THR A 110 1.58 -0.62 0.27
N THR A 111 1.96 -1.43 1.27
CA THR A 111 3.27 -1.31 1.94
C THR A 111 4.42 -1.55 0.96
N THR A 112 4.28 -2.49 0.02
CA THR A 112 5.28 -2.71 -1.04
C THR A 112 5.45 -1.45 -1.89
N HIS A 113 4.36 -0.82 -2.34
CA HIS A 113 4.44 0.42 -3.13
C HIS A 113 5.04 1.59 -2.35
N PHE A 114 4.75 1.70 -1.04
CA PHE A 114 5.41 2.69 -0.18
C PHE A 114 6.91 2.45 -0.08
N LEU A 115 7.35 1.20 0.10
CA LEU A 115 8.77 0.85 0.13
C LEU A 115 9.45 1.12 -1.20
N GLU A 116 8.81 0.83 -2.34
CA GLU A 116 9.32 1.16 -3.68
C GLU A 116 9.54 2.67 -3.84
N MET A 117 8.56 3.48 -3.41
CA MET A 117 8.65 4.94 -3.42
C MET A 117 9.79 5.44 -2.51
N LEU A 118 9.97 4.87 -1.32
CA LEU A 118 11.06 5.21 -0.40
C LEU A 118 12.44 4.84 -0.98
N VAL A 119 12.56 3.69 -1.66
CA VAL A 119 13.79 3.28 -2.37
C VAL A 119 14.08 4.22 -3.54
N ALA A 120 13.07 4.51 -4.37
CA ALA A 120 13.22 5.39 -5.54
C ALA A 120 13.60 6.82 -5.15
N SER A 121 13.15 7.29 -3.98
CA SER A 121 13.51 8.59 -3.43
C SER A 121 14.80 8.60 -2.58
N GLY A 122 15.52 7.47 -2.54
CA GLY A 122 16.81 7.36 -1.84
C GLY A 122 16.71 7.44 -0.31
N ARG A 123 15.54 7.15 0.27
CA ARG A 123 15.30 7.23 1.72
C ARG A 123 15.81 6.02 2.48
N LEU A 124 15.89 4.85 1.84
CA LEU A 124 16.43 3.62 2.45
C LEU A 124 17.90 3.40 2.05
N ARG A 125 18.77 3.38 3.05
CA ARG A 125 20.23 3.26 2.90
C ARG A 125 20.70 1.83 3.09
N PHE A 126 20.14 1.12 4.07
CA PHE A 126 20.62 -0.20 4.47
C PHE A 126 19.82 -1.36 3.89
N HIS A 127 18.58 -1.12 3.46
CA HIS A 127 17.71 -2.17 2.90
C HIS A 127 17.36 -1.96 1.42
N THR A 128 17.00 -3.06 0.77
CA THR A 128 16.37 -3.10 -0.56
C THR A 128 15.04 -3.80 -0.47
N ILE A 129 14.09 -3.44 -1.33
CA ILE A 129 12.82 -4.14 -1.41
C ILE A 129 12.97 -5.50 -2.09
N GLN A 130 12.15 -6.46 -1.68
CA GLN A 130 12.00 -7.78 -2.29
C GLN A 130 10.52 -8.02 -2.63
N PRO A 131 10.22 -9.00 -3.50
CA PRO A 131 8.84 -9.43 -3.70
C PRO A 131 8.17 -9.81 -2.39
N ARG A 132 6.88 -9.45 -2.25
CA ARG A 132 6.05 -9.84 -1.11
C ARG A 132 6.05 -11.35 -0.90
N VAL A 133 5.88 -11.76 0.35
CA VAL A 133 5.89 -13.17 0.75
C VAL A 133 4.58 -13.51 1.45
N MET A 134 4.11 -14.74 1.21
CA MET A 134 2.98 -15.34 1.91
C MET A 134 3.46 -16.40 2.90
N ARG A 135 2.79 -16.50 4.05
CA ARG A 135 2.81 -17.67 4.93
C ARG A 135 1.40 -18.26 4.96
N SER A 136 1.31 -19.59 4.96
CA SER A 136 0.04 -20.28 5.18
C SER A 136 0.12 -21.01 6.52
N ARG A 137 -0.74 -20.63 7.47
CA ARG A 137 -0.92 -21.38 8.72
C ARG A 137 -2.13 -22.31 8.57
N PHE A 138 -1.94 -23.58 8.94
CA PHE A 138 -2.98 -24.61 8.89
C PHE A 138 -3.70 -24.76 7.52
N LEU A 139 -3.01 -24.45 6.42
CA LEU A 139 -3.48 -24.54 5.02
C LEU A 139 -4.67 -23.64 4.64
N VAL A 140 -5.13 -22.76 5.53
CA VAL A 140 -6.31 -21.90 5.28
C VAL A 140 -6.15 -20.45 5.76
N MET A 141 -5.12 -20.14 6.56
CA MET A 141 -4.82 -18.80 7.04
C MET A 141 -3.64 -18.24 6.27
N ASP A 142 -3.89 -17.87 5.01
CA ASP A 142 -2.91 -17.21 4.17
C ASP A 142 -2.74 -15.77 4.64
N HIS A 143 -1.50 -15.39 4.96
CA HIS A 143 -1.14 -14.05 5.37
C HIS A 143 0.01 -13.54 4.52
N TRP A 144 -0.09 -12.32 4.02
CA TRP A 144 0.91 -11.69 3.14
C TRP A 144 1.64 -10.55 3.85
N THR A 145 2.91 -10.34 3.50
CA THR A 145 3.72 -9.23 4.02
C THR A 145 4.63 -8.65 2.94
N ALA A 146 4.93 -7.36 3.05
CA ALA A 146 6.00 -6.74 2.29
C ALA A 146 7.38 -7.17 2.84
N VAL A 147 8.41 -7.17 2.00
CA VAL A 147 9.71 -7.74 2.39
C VAL A 147 10.86 -6.79 2.06
N LEU A 148 11.75 -6.66 3.04
CA LEU A 148 13.04 -6.01 2.88
C LEU A 148 14.19 -7.02 2.97
N ARG A 149 15.28 -6.70 2.28
CA ARG A 149 16.57 -7.37 2.39
C ARG A 149 17.62 -6.39 2.90
N ASP A 150 18.28 -6.74 3.99
CA ASP A 150 19.49 -6.05 4.46
C ASP A 150 20.62 -6.22 3.43
N LYS A 151 21.19 -5.10 2.97
CA LYS A 151 22.23 -5.09 1.93
C LYS A 151 23.53 -5.76 2.39
N ALA A 152 23.84 -5.70 3.69
CA ALA A 152 25.10 -6.19 4.24
C ALA A 152 25.02 -7.68 4.59
N SER A 153 23.98 -8.09 5.32
CA SER A 153 23.83 -9.49 5.77
C SER A 153 23.08 -10.37 4.77
N GLY A 154 22.30 -9.78 3.87
CA GLY A 154 21.38 -10.51 2.99
C GLY A 154 20.13 -11.02 3.70
N GLU A 155 19.98 -10.78 5.00
CA GLU A 155 18.85 -11.21 5.81
C GLU A 155 17.55 -10.52 5.37
N LEU A 156 16.45 -11.26 5.47
CA LEU A 156 15.12 -10.81 5.07
C LEU A 156 14.29 -10.40 6.28
N TYR A 157 13.52 -9.35 6.12
CA TYR A 157 12.63 -8.78 7.13
C TYR A 157 11.23 -8.60 6.56
N ALA A 158 10.23 -9.02 7.31
CA ALA A 158 8.83 -8.71 7.05
C ALA A 158 8.55 -7.27 7.48
N VAL A 159 7.71 -6.56 6.71
CA VAL A 159 7.16 -5.25 7.06
C VAL A 159 5.65 -5.38 6.97
N ASP A 160 4.99 -5.46 8.12
CA ASP A 160 3.60 -5.87 8.22
C ASP A 160 2.76 -4.83 8.95
N SER A 161 1.90 -4.13 8.20
CA SER A 161 1.02 -3.08 8.71
C SER A 161 -0.38 -3.59 9.06
N TRP A 162 -0.68 -4.88 8.85
CA TRP A 162 -2.03 -5.44 8.96
C TRP A 162 -2.56 -5.48 10.40
N PHE A 163 -1.68 -5.53 11.41
CA PHE A 163 -2.07 -5.80 12.79
C PHE A 163 -2.63 -4.59 13.56
N GLY A 164 -2.35 -3.36 13.10
CA GLY A 164 -2.78 -2.12 13.74
C GLY A 164 -3.84 -1.39 12.93
N ASP A 165 -4.46 -0.37 13.51
CA ASP A 165 -5.39 0.49 12.80
C ASP A 165 -4.65 1.32 11.74
N ASN A 166 -5.38 1.90 10.79
CA ASN A 166 -4.75 2.72 9.76
C ASN A 166 -3.84 3.81 10.35
N GLY A 167 -2.57 3.73 9.98
CA GLY A 167 -1.57 4.70 10.39
C GLY A 167 -0.83 4.36 11.68
N ASP A 168 -1.12 3.22 12.30
CA ASP A 168 -0.24 2.66 13.31
C ASP A 168 1.09 2.21 12.69
N PRO A 169 2.18 2.15 13.48
CA PRO A 169 3.46 1.67 12.98
C PRO A 169 3.34 0.24 12.46
N ALA A 170 3.97 -0.03 11.32
CA ALA A 170 4.12 -1.39 10.83
C ALA A 170 5.12 -2.17 11.69
N GLU A 171 4.88 -3.47 11.86
CA GLU A 171 5.83 -4.36 12.49
C GLU A 171 6.96 -4.69 11.53
N VAL A 172 8.21 -4.58 11.99
CA VAL A 172 9.40 -4.91 11.21
C VAL A 172 10.25 -5.95 11.93
N LEU A 173 10.21 -7.19 11.46
CA LEU A 173 10.85 -8.32 12.14
C LEU A 173 11.49 -9.32 11.16
N PRO A 174 12.44 -10.17 11.61
CA PRO A 174 13.06 -11.15 10.72
C PRO A 174 12.01 -12.03 10.02
N LEU A 175 12.12 -12.20 8.70
CA LEU A 175 11.13 -12.92 7.91
C LEU A 175 10.96 -14.37 8.38
N ALA A 176 12.02 -15.00 8.90
CA ALA A 176 11.98 -16.34 9.47
C ALA A 176 11.05 -16.41 10.70
N ASP A 177 11.16 -15.43 11.59
CA ASP A 177 10.31 -15.32 12.78
C ASP A 177 8.86 -15.03 12.40
N TRP A 178 8.63 -14.18 11.40
CA TRP A 178 7.30 -13.92 10.86
C TRP A 178 6.72 -15.17 10.20
N ARG A 179 7.52 -16.00 9.51
CA ARG A 179 7.04 -17.27 8.93
C ARG A 179 6.70 -18.32 10.00
N ALA A 180 7.47 -18.39 11.08
CA ALA A 180 7.11 -19.19 12.26
C ALA A 180 5.85 -18.65 12.95
N GLY A 181 5.52 -17.39 12.64
CA GLY A 181 4.36 -16.63 13.02
C GLY A 181 4.38 -16.13 14.45
N ARG A 182 5.52 -15.54 14.78
CA ARG A 182 5.49 -14.38 15.67
C ARG A 182 4.46 -13.39 15.12
N ASP A 183 3.45 -13.12 15.92
CA ASP A 183 2.56 -11.99 15.73
C ASP A 183 3.07 -10.84 16.61
N PRO A 184 2.95 -9.57 16.19
CA PRO A 184 3.49 -8.44 16.92
C PRO A 184 2.90 -8.33 18.32
N GLU A 185 3.70 -7.83 19.27
CA GLU A 185 3.23 -7.50 20.62
C GLU A 185 2.22 -6.32 20.60
N VAL A 186 2.12 -5.61 19.47
CA VAL A 186 1.30 -4.39 19.25
C VAL A 186 -0.20 -4.63 19.41
N ILE A 187 -0.68 -5.89 19.32
CA ILE A 187 -2.05 -6.25 19.73
C ILE A 187 -2.33 -5.87 21.21
N HIS A 188 -1.28 -5.60 22.00
CA HIS A 188 -1.38 -5.25 23.43
C HIS A 188 -0.76 -3.91 23.82
N ARG A 189 -0.16 -3.14 22.90
CA ARG A 189 0.48 -1.85 23.23
C ARG A 189 -0.02 -0.75 22.32
N SER A 190 -1.13 -0.12 22.72
CA SER A 190 -1.47 1.24 22.30
C SER A 190 -0.24 2.12 22.50
N LEU A 191 0.20 2.83 21.46
CA LEU A 191 1.13 3.94 21.64
C LEU A 191 0.53 4.92 22.66
N PRO A 192 1.33 5.60 23.50
CA PRO A 192 0.83 6.67 24.36
C PRO A 192 0.29 7.81 23.49
N GLY A 193 -1.01 7.73 23.23
CA GLY A 193 -1.89 8.69 22.60
C GLY A 193 -3.29 8.27 23.02
N GLU A 194 -3.86 8.99 23.99
CA GLU A 194 -5.15 8.65 24.61
C GLU A 194 -6.26 8.46 23.55
N PRO A 195 -7.27 7.61 23.81
CA PRO A 195 -8.48 7.56 22.99
C PRO A 195 -9.06 8.98 22.82
N GLY A 196 -9.05 9.48 21.58
CA GLY A 196 -9.55 10.82 21.26
C GLY A 196 -8.50 11.93 21.17
N GLN A 197 -7.19 11.65 21.26
CA GLN A 197 -6.18 12.62 20.85
C GLN A 197 -5.94 12.57 19.34
N PRO A 198 -5.75 13.74 18.67
CA PRO A 198 -5.50 13.75 17.23
C PRO A 198 -4.15 13.07 16.94
N LEU A 199 -4.22 11.92 16.27
CA LEU A 199 -3.05 11.23 15.71
C LEU A 199 -2.32 12.21 14.79
N LEU A 200 -1.07 12.54 15.14
CA LEU A 200 -0.10 13.38 14.39
C LEU A 200 -0.71 14.02 13.14
N GLN A 201 -1.50 15.09 13.32
CA GLN A 201 -2.09 15.80 12.19
C GLN A 201 -0.95 16.38 11.37
N TYR A 202 -0.87 16.02 10.09
CA TYR A 202 -0.09 16.81 9.14
C TYR A 202 -0.57 18.26 9.27
N PRO A 203 0.35 19.25 9.41
CA PRO A 203 -0.02 20.65 9.52
C PRO A 203 -1.01 20.99 8.41
N ARG A 204 -2.07 21.73 8.76
CA ARG A 204 -3.18 22.01 7.85
C ARG A 204 -2.70 22.65 6.53
N GLU A 205 -1.61 23.41 6.60
CA GLU A 205 -0.97 24.02 5.43
C GLU A 205 -0.36 23.00 4.45
N MET A 206 -0.07 21.78 4.91
CA MET A 206 0.53 20.70 4.10
C MET A 206 -0.52 19.79 3.43
N VAL A 207 -1.79 19.90 3.85
CA VAL A 207 -2.92 19.12 3.34
C VAL A 207 -3.72 19.90 2.30
N GLU A 208 -3.77 21.24 2.41
CA GLU A 208 -4.58 22.11 1.55
C GLU A 208 -3.85 22.53 0.27
N GLY A 209 -3.80 21.60 -0.69
CA GLY A 209 -3.97 21.93 -2.10
C GLY A 209 -5.43 21.65 -2.45
N ASP A 210 -6.25 22.69 -2.39
CA ASP A 210 -7.72 22.72 -2.47
C ASP A 210 -8.48 21.84 -1.45
N PRO A 211 -9.47 22.40 -0.71
CA PRO A 211 -10.26 21.62 0.22
C PRO A 211 -11.01 20.51 -0.53
N VAL A 212 -10.78 19.26 -0.13
CA VAL A 212 -11.69 18.16 -0.48
C VAL A 212 -13.05 18.53 0.12
N PRO A 213 -14.11 18.71 -0.68
CA PRO A 213 -15.43 18.97 -0.13
C PRO A 213 -15.78 17.83 0.83
N PRO A 214 -16.51 18.09 1.92
CA PRO A 214 -17.00 17.01 2.77
C PRO A 214 -17.64 15.98 1.86
N GLY A 215 -17.12 14.75 1.89
CA GLY A 215 -17.68 13.64 1.13
C GLY A 215 -19.19 13.59 1.38
N PRO A 216 -20.00 13.21 0.38
CA PRO A 216 -21.44 13.15 0.57
C PRO A 216 -21.75 12.37 1.84
N VAL A 217 -22.53 13.00 2.74
CA VAL A 217 -23.11 12.31 3.89
C VAL A 217 -23.70 11.01 3.35
N PRO A 218 -23.34 9.82 3.91
CA PRO A 218 -23.87 8.57 3.41
C PRO A 218 -25.39 8.70 3.39
N ALA A 219 -25.95 8.67 2.19
CA ALA A 219 -27.40 8.60 2.04
C ALA A 219 -27.84 7.39 2.86
N LYS A 220 -28.85 7.58 3.73
CA LYS A 220 -29.50 6.49 4.45
C LYS A 220 -29.63 5.32 3.49
N VAL A 221 -28.96 4.21 3.81
CA VAL A 221 -29.14 2.95 3.08
C VAL A 221 -30.64 2.74 2.96
N PRO A 222 -31.23 2.79 1.75
CA PRO A 222 -32.65 2.55 1.62
C PRO A 222 -32.91 1.15 2.16
N ALA A 223 -33.98 1.01 2.95
CA ALA A 223 -34.41 -0.29 3.44
C ALA A 223 -34.38 -1.30 2.29
N PRO A 224 -33.93 -2.54 2.54
CA PRO A 224 -33.78 -3.53 1.48
C PRO A 224 -35.06 -3.58 0.66
N ILE A 225 -34.91 -3.37 -0.66
CA ILE A 225 -36.00 -3.58 -1.61
C ILE A 225 -36.47 -5.01 -1.36
N LYS A 226 -37.73 -5.17 -0.95
CA LYS A 226 -38.38 -6.49 -0.92
C LYS A 226 -38.38 -7.00 -2.35
N VAL A 227 -37.37 -7.79 -2.70
CA VAL A 227 -37.37 -8.58 -3.92
C VAL A 227 -38.55 -9.55 -3.75
N GLY A 228 -39.60 -9.32 -4.54
CA GLY A 228 -40.71 -10.26 -4.64
C GLY A 228 -40.17 -11.64 -4.94
N ALA A 229 -40.75 -12.65 -4.30
CA ALA A 229 -40.34 -14.04 -4.43
C ALA A 229 -40.05 -14.41 -5.90
N PRO A 230 -38.93 -15.09 -6.20
CA PRO A 230 -38.68 -15.54 -7.56
C PRO A 230 -39.81 -16.47 -8.00
N ALA A 231 -40.36 -16.21 -9.19
CA ALA A 231 -41.23 -17.15 -9.86
C ALA A 231 -40.53 -18.52 -9.91
N LYS A 232 -41.28 -19.57 -9.58
CA LYS A 232 -40.80 -20.96 -9.54
C LYS A 232 -40.06 -21.32 -10.83
N ALA A 233 -38.73 -21.34 -10.77
CA ALA A 233 -37.92 -22.04 -11.76
C ALA A 233 -38.14 -23.54 -11.55
N GLY A 234 -38.50 -24.23 -12.64
CA GLY A 234 -38.67 -25.67 -12.66
C GLY A 234 -37.42 -26.40 -12.14
N ALA A 235 -37.66 -27.51 -11.44
CA ALA A 235 -36.62 -28.36 -10.87
C ALA A 235 -35.60 -28.79 -11.93
N PRO A 236 -34.29 -28.85 -11.60
CA PRO A 236 -33.29 -29.37 -12.52
C PRO A 236 -33.44 -30.88 -12.66
N THR A 237 -33.65 -31.33 -13.89
CA THR A 237 -33.52 -32.74 -14.26
C THR A 237 -32.09 -33.20 -14.04
N ARG A 238 -31.91 -34.19 -13.16
CA ARG A 238 -30.68 -34.98 -13.02
C ARG A 238 -30.30 -35.57 -14.38
N GLY A 239 -29.07 -35.35 -14.84
CA GLY A 239 -28.46 -36.19 -15.90
C GLY A 239 -27.93 -35.50 -17.15
N GLY A 240 -27.62 -34.20 -17.13
CA GLY A 240 -26.91 -33.55 -18.24
C GLY A 240 -25.40 -33.64 -18.09
N LEU A 241 -24.72 -34.31 -19.03
CA LEU A 241 -23.26 -34.19 -19.19
C LEU A 241 -22.87 -32.72 -19.35
N LEU A 242 -21.77 -32.32 -18.69
CA LEU A 242 -21.22 -30.96 -18.83
C LEU A 242 -20.98 -30.65 -20.32
N PRO A 243 -21.30 -29.44 -20.81
CA PRO A 243 -21.01 -29.05 -22.18
C PRO A 243 -19.53 -29.33 -22.53
N GLU A 244 -19.25 -29.88 -23.71
CA GLU A 244 -17.89 -30.29 -24.11
C GLU A 244 -16.84 -29.18 -23.93
N ALA A 245 -17.23 -27.92 -24.14
CA ALA A 245 -16.38 -26.75 -23.91
C ALA A 245 -15.88 -26.64 -22.46
N LEU A 246 -16.73 -27.00 -21.49
CA LEU A 246 -16.39 -26.98 -20.06
C LEU A 246 -15.51 -28.17 -19.69
N GLN A 247 -15.74 -29.35 -20.29
CA GLN A 247 -14.86 -30.51 -20.11
C GLN A 247 -13.46 -30.23 -20.67
N ALA A 248 -13.36 -29.61 -21.85
CA ALA A 248 -12.10 -29.22 -22.46
C ALA A 248 -11.35 -28.16 -21.64
N ALA A 249 -12.07 -27.21 -21.03
CA ALA A 249 -11.47 -26.20 -20.15
C ALA A 249 -10.89 -26.81 -18.86
N LEU A 250 -11.62 -27.75 -18.24
CA LEU A 250 -11.17 -28.45 -17.04
C LEU A 250 -9.97 -29.38 -17.32
N ALA A 251 -9.95 -30.08 -18.46
CA ALA A 251 -8.80 -30.89 -18.86
C ALA A 251 -7.54 -30.05 -19.09
N ARG A 252 -7.67 -28.85 -19.66
CA ARG A 252 -6.54 -27.91 -19.84
C ARG A 252 -6.02 -27.37 -18.52
N LEU A 253 -6.90 -27.10 -17.55
CA LEU A 253 -6.50 -26.66 -16.20
C LEU A 253 -5.74 -27.76 -15.46
N ALA A 254 -6.22 -29.01 -15.52
CA ALA A 254 -5.53 -30.15 -14.90
C ALA A 254 -4.13 -30.39 -15.51
N ALA A 255 -4.00 -30.31 -16.84
CA ALA A 255 -2.71 -30.47 -17.52
C ALA A 255 -1.71 -29.33 -17.22
N LYS A 256 -2.19 -28.11 -16.92
CA LYS A 256 -1.33 -27.01 -16.49
C LYS A 256 -0.81 -27.19 -15.07
N GLN A 257 -1.61 -27.81 -14.18
CA GLN A 257 -1.21 -28.03 -12.79
C GLN A 257 -0.15 -29.13 -12.63
N THR A 258 -0.13 -30.14 -13.51
CA THR A 258 0.90 -31.18 -13.49
C THR A 258 2.26 -30.66 -13.98
N GLN A 259 2.27 -29.77 -14.97
CA GLN A 259 3.51 -29.17 -15.52
C GLN A 259 4.22 -28.20 -14.54
N VAL A 260 3.52 -27.63 -13.57
CA VAL A 260 4.13 -26.79 -12.51
C VAL A 260 4.79 -27.64 -11.41
N LYS A 261 4.41 -28.92 -11.30
CA LYS A 261 4.88 -29.81 -10.22
C LYS A 261 6.09 -30.66 -10.58
N GLU A 262 6.46 -30.75 -11.87
CA GLU A 262 7.52 -31.64 -12.36
C GLU A 262 8.74 -30.91 -12.95
N LYS A 263 8.92 -29.62 -12.69
CA LYS A 263 10.19 -28.95 -13.03
C LYS A 263 11.15 -29.10 -11.84
N PRO A 264 12.25 -29.88 -11.96
CA PRO A 264 13.21 -30.10 -10.89
C PRO A 264 13.96 -28.82 -10.52
#